data_AF-A0A913Y086-F1
#
_entry.id   AF-A0A913Y086-F1
#
_cell.length_a   1.000
_cell.length_b   1.000
_cell.length_c   1.000
_cell.angle_alpha   90.00
_cell.angle_beta   90.00
_cell.angle_gamma   90.00
#
_symmetry.space_group_name_H-M   'P 1'
#
loop_
_entity.id
_entity.type
_entity.pdbx_description
1 polymer ?
#
loop_
_entity_poly.entity_id
_entity_poly.type
_entity_poly.pdbx_seq_one_letter_code
_entity_poly.pdbx_strand_id
1 'polypeptide(L)'
;YQQPQQLSVNDLIRIREKQVRSAYLLKYGNIVDGAGWDDSIKSVAVSTLKLQIMAASQNSQVKIDVSDKSQDFRQATFIMYNCARLAKLFHHYEESVQQGHYPPLPQIDEVDFSLLREKDEWKLLVCYVMQYPAVVRDALNDLLSPTHDSIVTVNINKMCCFLLDLCKDFSSYYGRTHVLGEPRPHLFPSMFARLYLLKAIQQVFHNCLALMDIQPLTQM
;
A
#
# COMPACT_ATOMS: atom_id res chain seq x y z
N TYR A 1 32.45 -0.56 -29.74
CA TYR A 1 31.39 -1.21 -28.95
C TYR A 1 31.65 -0.92 -27.48
N GLN A 2 30.96 0.07 -26.89
CA GLN A 2 30.99 0.24 -25.44
C GLN A 2 30.26 -0.96 -24.83
N GLN A 3 30.93 -1.71 -23.96
CA GLN A 3 30.26 -2.75 -23.17
C GLN A 3 29.12 -2.09 -22.38
N PRO A 4 27.93 -2.70 -22.29
CA PRO A 4 26.88 -2.17 -21.45
C PRO A 4 27.40 -2.09 -20.02
N GLN A 5 27.38 -0.89 -19.45
CA GLN A 5 27.83 -0.62 -18.10
C GLN A 5 27.01 -1.50 -17.15
N GLN A 6 27.64 -2.52 -16.55
CA GLN A 6 26.98 -3.39 -15.58
C GLN A 6 26.68 -2.56 -14.33
N LEU A 7 25.40 -2.33 -14.05
CA LEU A 7 24.98 -1.75 -12.79
C LEU A 7 24.94 -2.81 -11.70
N SER A 8 25.53 -2.50 -10.54
CA SER A 8 25.37 -3.34 -9.35
C SER A 8 24.04 -3.07 -8.66
N VAL A 9 23.63 -3.97 -7.77
CA VAL A 9 22.44 -3.78 -6.91
C VAL A 9 22.57 -2.49 -6.07
N ASN A 10 23.77 -2.19 -5.58
CA ASN A 10 24.03 -0.98 -4.81
C ASN A 10 23.85 0.29 -5.65
N ASP A 11 24.20 0.25 -6.94
CA ASP A 11 23.98 1.38 -7.84
C ASP A 11 22.49 1.61 -8.08
N LEU A 12 21.71 0.54 -8.26
CA LEU A 12 20.25 0.63 -8.38
C LEU A 12 19.59 1.19 -7.13
N ILE A 13 20.01 0.75 -5.94
CA ILE A 13 19.52 1.29 -4.66
C ILE A 13 19.84 2.78 -4.57
N ARG A 14 21.08 3.20 -4.86
CA ARG A 14 21.49 4.61 -4.84
C ARG A 14 20.68 5.47 -5.82
N ILE A 15 20.35 4.94 -7.00
CA ILE A 15 19.49 5.63 -7.96
C ILE A 15 18.09 5.83 -7.36
N ARG A 16 17.50 4.78 -6.78
CA ARG A 16 16.16 4.87 -6.16
C ARG A 16 16.16 5.77 -4.93
N GLU A 17 17.19 5.75 -4.09
CA GLU A 17 17.34 6.67 -2.95
C GLU A 17 17.32 8.13 -3.41
N LYS A 18 18.06 8.46 -4.48
CA LYS A 18 18.04 9.81 -5.07
C LYS A 18 16.63 10.20 -5.54
N GLN A 19 15.94 9.31 -6.25
CA GLN A 19 14.59 9.56 -6.74
C GLN A 19 13.57 9.74 -5.62
N VAL A 20 13.62 8.91 -4.58
CA VAL A 20 12.77 9.04 -3.39
C VAL A 20 13.08 10.35 -2.66
N ARG A 21 14.36 10.69 -2.46
CA ARG A 21 14.77 11.96 -1.84
C ARG A 21 14.24 13.16 -2.63
N SER A 22 14.37 13.16 -3.95
CA SER A 22 13.82 14.22 -4.80
C SER A 22 12.30 14.34 -4.66
N ALA A 23 11.58 13.22 -4.61
CA ALA A 23 10.12 13.23 -4.39
C ALA A 23 9.74 13.78 -3.00
N TYR A 24 10.52 13.46 -1.97
CA TYR A 24 10.31 13.98 -0.61
C TYR A 24 10.60 15.47 -0.50
N LEU A 25 11.72 15.94 -1.08
CA LEU A 25 12.07 17.36 -1.11
C LEU A 25 10.98 18.20 -1.81
N LEU A 26 10.37 17.70 -2.88
CA LEU A 26 9.26 18.38 -3.54
C LEU A 26 8.02 18.52 -2.64
N LYS A 27 7.81 17.58 -1.71
CA LYS A 27 6.62 17.54 -0.85
C LYS A 27 6.81 18.25 0.50
N TYR A 28 7.99 18.10 1.10
CA TYR A 28 8.29 18.56 2.45
C TYR A 28 9.30 19.73 2.49
N GLY A 29 9.95 20.05 1.37
CA GLY A 29 10.99 21.05 1.31
C GLY A 29 12.27 20.62 2.02
N ASN A 30 13.04 21.59 2.50
CA ASN A 30 14.40 21.35 3.01
C ASN A 30 14.46 20.69 4.40
N ILE A 31 13.34 20.24 4.96
CA ILE A 31 13.31 19.51 6.24
C ILE A 31 13.69 18.02 6.10
N VAL A 32 13.85 17.54 4.86
CA VAL A 32 14.26 16.17 4.53
C VAL A 32 15.78 16.03 4.72
N ASP A 33 16.21 16.14 5.97
CA ASP A 33 17.61 16.05 6.37
C ASP A 33 17.76 15.31 7.71
N GLY A 34 18.84 14.54 7.85
CA GLY A 34 19.15 13.73 9.04
C GLY A 34 18.89 12.22 8.92
N ALA A 35 19.43 11.47 9.87
CA ALA A 35 19.51 10.00 9.82
C ALA A 35 18.14 9.29 9.70
N GLY A 36 17.09 9.80 10.35
CA GLY A 36 15.76 9.22 10.26
C GLY A 36 15.14 9.32 8.86
N TRP A 37 15.43 10.41 8.13
CA TRP A 37 15.02 10.56 6.73
C TRP A 37 15.84 9.63 5.82
N ASP A 38 17.14 9.52 6.05
CA ASP A 38 18.01 8.64 5.26
C ASP A 38 17.58 7.17 5.37
N ASP A 39 17.27 6.70 6.59
CA ASP A 39 16.77 5.34 6.81
C ASP A 39 15.41 5.10 6.15
N SER A 40 14.50 6.07 6.23
CA SER A 40 13.19 6.01 5.56
C SER A 40 13.34 5.99 4.03
N ILE A 41 14.17 6.88 3.48
CA ILE A 41 14.46 6.95 2.03
C ILE A 41 15.03 5.63 1.54
N LYS A 42 16.00 5.06 2.27
CA LYS A 42 16.59 3.76 1.92
C LYS A 42 15.57 2.63 2.00
N SER A 43 14.76 2.58 3.05
CA SER A 43 13.71 1.57 3.20
C SER A 43 12.69 1.63 2.06
N VAL A 44 12.23 2.83 1.69
CA VAL A 44 11.32 3.03 0.55
C VAL A 44 12.01 2.69 -0.77
N ALA A 45 13.27 3.07 -0.98
CA ALA A 45 14.02 2.71 -2.17
C ALA A 45 14.10 1.18 -2.37
N VAL A 46 14.47 0.45 -1.32
CA VAL A 46 14.49 -1.03 -1.35
C VAL A 46 13.09 -1.61 -1.60
N SER A 47 12.07 -1.08 -0.93
CA SER A 47 10.68 -1.53 -1.08
C SER A 47 10.17 -1.32 -2.51
N THR A 48 10.51 -0.20 -3.14
CA THR A 48 10.12 0.07 -4.53
C THR A 48 10.78 -0.89 -5.51
N LEU A 49 12.05 -1.25 -5.29
CA LEU A 49 12.73 -2.27 -6.11
C LEU A 49 12.10 -3.65 -5.92
N LYS A 50 11.78 -4.05 -4.67
CA LYS A 50 11.08 -5.32 -4.41
C LYS A 50 9.76 -5.39 -5.16
N LEU A 51 8.93 -4.35 -5.07
CA LEU A 51 7.65 -4.28 -5.79
C LEU A 51 7.83 -4.35 -7.31
N GLN A 52 8.82 -3.64 -7.87
CA GLN A 52 9.10 -3.66 -9.31
C GLN A 52 9.49 -5.05 -9.80
N ILE A 53 10.36 -5.74 -9.06
CA ILE A 53 10.84 -7.07 -9.43
C ILE A 53 9.72 -8.09 -9.28
N MET A 54 8.96 -8.05 -8.17
CA MET A 54 7.89 -9.02 -7.90
C MET A 54 6.65 -8.82 -8.77
N ALA A 55 6.44 -7.62 -9.33
CA ALA A 55 5.34 -7.37 -10.27
C ALA A 55 5.52 -8.09 -11.62
N ALA A 56 6.74 -8.50 -11.97
CA ALA A 56 7.00 -9.30 -13.15
C ALA A 56 6.59 -10.77 -12.92
N SER A 57 6.00 -11.41 -13.93
CA SER A 57 5.63 -12.83 -13.82
C SER A 57 6.87 -13.72 -13.70
N GLN A 58 6.74 -14.85 -13.00
CA GLN A 58 7.78 -15.86 -12.98
C GLN A 58 8.11 -16.30 -14.42
N ASN A 59 9.40 -16.41 -14.73
CA ASN A 59 9.94 -16.69 -16.07
C ASN A 59 9.83 -15.56 -17.11
N SER A 60 9.55 -14.32 -16.69
CA SER A 60 9.64 -13.16 -17.58
C SER A 60 10.92 -12.34 -17.35
N GLN A 61 11.39 -11.66 -18.40
CA GLN A 61 12.49 -10.71 -18.26
C GLN A 61 12.01 -9.45 -17.52
N VAL A 62 12.65 -9.16 -16.39
CA VAL A 62 12.40 -7.91 -15.64
C VAL A 62 13.14 -6.76 -16.32
N LYS A 63 12.39 -5.74 -16.75
CA LYS A 63 12.96 -4.49 -17.27
C LYS A 63 12.86 -3.42 -16.20
N ILE A 64 14.01 -3.00 -15.67
CA ILE A 64 14.06 -1.93 -14.65
C ILE A 64 14.34 -0.60 -15.35
N ASP A 65 13.32 0.23 -15.48
CA ASP A 65 13.49 1.61 -15.93
C ASP A 65 14.06 2.47 -14.79
N VAL A 66 15.32 2.88 -14.94
CA VAL A 66 16.04 3.73 -13.98
C VAL A 66 15.73 5.22 -14.14
N SER A 67 14.97 5.61 -15.16
CA SER A 67 14.61 7.01 -15.37
C SER A 67 13.65 7.52 -14.30
N ASP A 68 13.67 8.84 -14.08
CA ASP A 68 12.71 9.52 -13.17
C ASP A 68 11.27 9.41 -13.67
N LYS A 69 11.08 9.03 -14.94
CA LYS A 69 9.76 8.86 -15.57
C LYS A 69 9.23 7.43 -15.46
N SER A 70 9.94 6.53 -14.77
CA SER A 70 9.52 5.14 -14.55
C SER A 70 8.10 5.06 -13.97
N GLN A 71 7.20 4.38 -14.71
CA GLN A 71 5.84 4.12 -14.26
C GLN A 71 5.82 3.21 -13.04
N ASP A 72 6.64 2.16 -13.05
CA ASP A 72 6.66 1.16 -11.97
C ASP A 72 7.19 1.77 -10.67
N PHE A 73 8.14 2.71 -10.76
CA PHE A 73 8.60 3.48 -9.60
C PHE A 73 7.49 4.35 -9.02
N ARG A 74 6.73 5.05 -9.87
CA ARG A 74 5.57 5.83 -9.43
C ARG A 74 4.49 4.96 -8.80
N GLN A 75 4.20 3.79 -9.36
CA GLN A 75 3.22 2.87 -8.82
C GLN A 75 3.65 2.32 -7.45
N ALA A 76 4.92 1.91 -7.31
CA ALA A 76 5.44 1.42 -6.06
C ALA A 76 5.45 2.50 -4.96
N THR A 77 5.93 3.71 -5.28
CA THR A 77 5.89 4.85 -4.34
C THR A 77 4.45 5.26 -3.99
N PHE A 78 3.51 5.12 -4.91
CA PHE A 78 2.09 5.37 -4.68
C PHE A 78 1.46 4.37 -3.69
N ILE A 79 1.86 3.10 -3.72
CA ILE A 79 1.48 2.10 -2.70
C ILE A 79 2.00 2.52 -1.33
N MET A 80 3.29 2.87 -1.22
CA MET A 80 3.89 3.28 0.06
C MET A 80 3.23 4.55 0.61
N TYR A 81 2.92 5.51 -0.26
CA TYR A 81 2.22 6.73 0.11
C TYR A 81 0.81 6.46 0.67
N ASN A 82 0.04 5.56 0.05
CA ASN A 82 -1.29 5.23 0.55
C ASN A 82 -1.26 4.45 1.87
N CYS A 83 -0.20 3.67 2.14
CA CYS A 83 0.02 3.09 3.48
C CYS A 83 0.21 4.20 4.53
N ALA A 84 1.08 5.17 4.25
CA ALA A 84 1.32 6.30 5.16
C ALA A 84 0.06 7.16 5.36
N ARG A 85 -0.75 7.33 4.31
CA ARG A 85 -2.02 8.04 4.37
C ARG A 85 -3.02 7.34 5.30
N LEU A 86 -3.15 6.01 5.22
CA LEU A 86 -4.00 5.22 6.12
C LEU A 86 -3.50 5.30 7.57
N ALA A 87 -2.19 5.14 7.79
CA ALA A 87 -1.61 5.27 9.12
C ALA A 87 -1.88 6.67 9.72
N LYS A 88 -1.69 7.73 8.94
CA LYS A 88 -1.97 9.11 9.37
C LYS A 88 -3.45 9.35 9.65
N LEU A 89 -4.36 8.78 8.87
CA LEU A 89 -5.81 8.85 9.14
C LEU A 89 -6.13 8.30 10.53
N PHE A 90 -5.64 7.09 10.85
CA PHE A 90 -5.92 6.46 12.14
C PHE A 90 -5.23 7.16 13.29
N HIS A 91 -4.00 7.62 13.11
CA HIS A 91 -3.32 8.43 14.12
C HIS A 91 -4.09 9.72 14.42
N HIS A 92 -4.53 10.44 13.37
CA HIS A 92 -5.32 11.66 13.54
C HIS A 92 -6.68 11.39 14.23
N TYR A 93 -7.32 10.26 13.91
CA TYR A 93 -8.55 9.85 14.59
C TYR A 93 -8.28 9.60 16.09
N GLU A 94 -7.24 8.84 16.42
CA GLU A 94 -6.86 8.56 17.81
C GLU A 94 -6.53 9.83 18.61
N GLU A 95 -5.75 10.75 18.04
CA GLU A 95 -5.46 12.05 18.64
C GLU A 95 -6.75 12.87 18.86
N SER A 96 -7.64 12.88 17.88
CA SER A 96 -8.92 13.60 17.95
C SER A 96 -9.86 13.01 18.99
N VAL A 97 -9.80 11.69 19.23
CA VAL A 97 -10.52 11.03 20.34
C VAL A 97 -9.93 11.46 21.67
N GLN A 98 -8.61 11.50 21.81
CA GLN A 98 -7.94 11.95 23.05
C GLN A 98 -8.24 13.42 23.37
N GLN A 99 -8.40 14.26 22.35
CA GLN A 99 -8.79 15.67 22.48
C GLN A 99 -10.30 15.86 22.72
N GLY A 100 -11.11 14.80 22.68
CA GLY A 100 -12.56 14.86 22.87
C GLY A 100 -13.36 15.36 21.67
N HIS A 101 -12.74 15.51 20.49
CA HIS A 101 -13.44 15.90 19.26
C HIS A 101 -14.30 14.77 18.69
N TYR A 102 -13.82 13.53 18.80
CA TYR A 102 -14.58 12.34 18.40
C TYR A 102 -14.78 11.38 19.57
N PRO A 103 -15.90 10.63 19.57
CA PRO A 103 -16.04 9.45 20.43
C PRO A 103 -15.03 8.34 20.04
N PRO A 104 -14.65 7.47 20.99
CA PRO A 104 -13.89 6.27 20.68
C PRO A 104 -14.65 5.38 19.71
N LEU A 105 -13.90 4.55 18.96
CA LEU A 105 -14.52 3.63 18.00
C LEU A 105 -15.35 2.61 18.80
N PRO A 106 -16.67 2.50 18.54
CA PRO A 106 -17.53 1.54 19.23
C PRO A 106 -17.13 0.11 18.87
N GLN A 107 -17.68 -0.88 19.59
CA GLN A 107 -17.44 -2.28 19.24
C GLN A 107 -18.04 -2.61 17.87
N ILE A 108 -17.49 -3.61 17.19
CA ILE A 108 -17.87 -3.91 15.80
C ILE A 108 -19.34 -4.30 15.66
N ASP A 109 -19.91 -4.96 16.67
CA ASP A 109 -21.31 -5.37 16.76
C ASP A 109 -22.28 -4.19 16.98
N GLU A 110 -21.76 -3.04 17.42
CA GLU A 110 -22.54 -1.81 17.61
C GLU A 110 -22.54 -0.91 16.36
N VAL A 111 -21.76 -1.27 15.32
CA VAL A 111 -21.63 -0.48 14.10
C VAL A 111 -22.67 -0.87 13.06
N ASP A 112 -23.44 0.12 12.61
CA ASP A 112 -24.37 -0.05 11.49
C ASP A 112 -23.66 0.02 10.14
N PHE A 113 -23.30 -1.14 9.58
CA PHE A 113 -22.70 -1.26 8.25
C PHE A 113 -23.68 -0.99 7.10
N SER A 114 -25.00 -0.90 7.35
CA SER A 114 -25.98 -0.51 6.30
C SER A 114 -25.80 0.94 5.83
N LEU A 115 -24.97 1.71 6.54
CA LEU A 115 -24.57 3.08 6.19
C LEU A 115 -23.48 3.14 5.12
N LEU A 116 -22.84 2.01 4.77
CA LEU A 116 -21.95 1.91 3.62
C LEU A 116 -22.80 1.74 2.35
N ARG A 117 -23.06 2.84 1.65
CA ARG A 117 -24.00 2.89 0.52
C ARG A 117 -23.32 3.20 -0.80
N GLU A 118 -22.10 3.72 -0.77
CA GLU A 118 -21.41 4.13 -1.97
C GLU A 118 -20.89 2.92 -2.73
N LYS A 119 -21.02 2.94 -4.06
CA LYS A 119 -20.55 1.85 -4.93
C LYS A 119 -19.07 1.52 -4.70
N ASP A 120 -18.27 2.54 -4.41
CA ASP A 120 -16.84 2.38 -4.16
C ASP A 120 -16.56 1.74 -2.79
N GLU A 121 -17.40 1.96 -1.77
CA GLU A 121 -17.30 1.25 -0.47
C GLU A 121 -17.54 -0.24 -0.65
N TRP A 122 -18.58 -0.59 -1.42
CA TRP A 122 -18.90 -1.98 -1.78
C TRP A 122 -17.82 -2.62 -2.64
N LYS A 123 -17.24 -1.88 -3.59
CA LYS A 123 -16.10 -2.36 -4.39
C LYS A 123 -14.91 -2.67 -3.48
N LEU A 124 -14.57 -1.77 -2.55
CA LEU A 124 -13.48 -1.98 -1.59
C LEU A 124 -13.68 -3.24 -0.75
N LEU A 125 -14.89 -3.42 -0.21
CA LEU A 125 -15.22 -4.58 0.62
C LEU A 125 -15.20 -5.88 -0.21
N VAL A 126 -16.00 -5.94 -1.27
CA VAL A 126 -16.26 -7.19 -1.99
C VAL A 126 -15.07 -7.59 -2.86
N CYS A 127 -14.45 -6.66 -3.58
CA CYS A 127 -13.39 -7.00 -4.54
C CYS A 127 -12.02 -7.15 -3.87
N TYR A 128 -11.80 -6.56 -2.70
CA TYR A 128 -10.47 -6.58 -2.06
C TYR A 128 -10.48 -7.25 -0.70
N VAL A 129 -11.31 -6.81 0.26
CA VAL A 129 -11.32 -7.41 1.60
C VAL A 129 -11.76 -8.87 1.55
N MET A 130 -12.89 -9.17 0.91
CA MET A 130 -13.43 -10.53 0.86
C MET A 130 -12.66 -11.46 -0.08
N GLN A 131 -12.09 -10.92 -1.18
CA GLN A 131 -11.38 -11.72 -2.17
C GLN A 131 -9.90 -11.96 -1.83
N TYR A 132 -9.32 -11.17 -0.92
CA TYR A 132 -7.91 -11.31 -0.54
C TYR A 132 -7.49 -12.77 -0.23
N PRO A 133 -8.24 -13.56 0.58
CA PRO A 133 -7.87 -14.95 0.84
C PRO A 133 -7.84 -15.83 -0.41
N ALA A 134 -8.75 -15.61 -1.37
CA ALA A 134 -8.76 -16.34 -2.63
C ALA A 134 -7.55 -15.97 -3.49
N VAL A 135 -7.22 -14.67 -3.57
CA VAL A 135 -6.03 -14.19 -4.29
C VAL A 135 -4.74 -14.79 -3.74
N VAL A 136 -4.61 -14.91 -2.41
CA VAL A 136 -3.45 -15.55 -1.78
C VAL A 136 -3.40 -17.05 -2.11
N ARG A 137 -4.53 -17.76 -2.02
CA ARG A 137 -4.58 -19.18 -2.41
C ARG A 137 -4.21 -19.40 -3.87
N ASP A 138 -4.73 -18.57 -4.77
CA ASP A 138 -4.45 -18.65 -6.20
C ASP A 138 -2.98 -18.32 -6.52
N ALA A 139 -2.36 -17.42 -5.74
CA ALA A 139 -0.93 -17.12 -5.87
C ALA A 139 -0.05 -18.28 -5.41
N LEU A 140 -0.53 -19.11 -4.48
CA LEU A 140 0.18 -20.22 -3.85
C LEU A 140 -0.32 -21.61 -4.30
N ASN A 141 -1.20 -21.69 -5.30
CA ASN A 141 -1.91 -22.92 -5.62
C ASN A 141 -0.97 -24.11 -5.90
N ASP A 142 0.11 -23.88 -6.66
CA ASP A 142 1.07 -24.93 -7.02
C ASP A 142 1.91 -25.40 -5.83
N LEU A 143 2.05 -24.55 -4.80
CA LEU A 143 2.71 -24.91 -3.54
C LEU A 143 1.79 -25.75 -2.64
N LEU A 144 0.49 -25.44 -2.63
CA LEU A 144 -0.50 -26.09 -1.78
C LEU A 144 -0.99 -27.43 -2.34
N SER A 145 -0.97 -27.59 -3.67
CA SER A 145 -1.37 -28.81 -4.38
C SER A 145 -0.26 -29.24 -5.35
N PRO A 146 0.86 -29.77 -4.85
CA PRO A 146 1.98 -30.16 -5.70
C PRO A 146 1.55 -31.29 -6.63
N THR A 147 1.68 -31.07 -7.93
CA THR A 147 1.61 -32.16 -8.92
C THR A 147 2.96 -32.87 -8.94
N HIS A 148 2.96 -34.20 -8.86
CA HIS A 148 4.18 -35.00 -9.00
C HIS A 148 4.86 -34.62 -10.32
N ASP A 149 6.13 -34.20 -10.23
CA ASP A 149 7.04 -33.82 -11.33
C ASP A 149 6.95 -32.40 -11.93
N SER A 150 6.20 -31.46 -11.34
CA SER A 150 6.15 -30.06 -11.82
C SER A 150 7.03 -29.09 -11.01
N ILE A 151 7.60 -28.08 -11.69
CA ILE A 151 8.25 -26.93 -11.04
C ILE A 151 7.17 -26.13 -10.30
N VAL A 152 7.31 -25.97 -8.98
CA VAL A 152 6.42 -25.16 -8.17
C VAL A 152 6.54 -23.68 -8.57
N THR A 153 5.45 -23.10 -9.06
CA THR A 153 5.37 -21.69 -9.47
C THR A 153 4.62 -20.90 -8.41
N VAL A 154 5.20 -19.80 -7.93
CA VAL A 154 4.58 -18.87 -6.98
C VAL A 154 4.22 -17.57 -7.72
N ASN A 155 2.93 -17.35 -7.94
CA ASN A 155 2.46 -16.23 -8.75
C ASN A 155 2.38 -14.93 -7.94
N ILE A 156 3.49 -14.51 -7.32
CA ILE A 156 3.56 -13.30 -6.49
C ILE A 156 3.18 -12.03 -7.26
N ASN A 157 3.40 -12.03 -8.57
CA ASN A 157 3.01 -10.94 -9.46
C ASN A 157 1.50 -10.68 -9.43
N LYS A 158 0.66 -11.73 -9.28
CA LYS A 158 -0.79 -11.57 -9.15
C LYS A 158 -1.15 -10.79 -7.88
N MET A 159 -0.42 -11.00 -6.79
CA MET A 159 -0.59 -10.22 -5.57
C MET A 159 -0.12 -8.78 -5.74
N CYS A 160 0.98 -8.53 -6.46
CA CYS A 160 1.42 -7.17 -6.77
C CYS A 160 0.35 -6.41 -7.59
N CYS A 161 -0.22 -7.06 -8.61
CA CYS A 161 -1.30 -6.48 -9.42
C CYS A 161 -2.54 -6.20 -8.55
N PHE A 162 -2.96 -7.16 -7.73
CA PHE A 162 -4.07 -7.00 -6.79
C PHE A 162 -3.85 -5.82 -5.84
N LEU A 163 -2.67 -5.73 -5.22
CA LEU A 163 -2.32 -4.64 -4.30
C LEU A 163 -2.32 -3.27 -5.01
N LEU A 164 -1.83 -3.22 -6.25
CA LEU A 164 -1.82 -2.01 -7.03
C LEU A 164 -3.24 -1.54 -7.38
N ASP A 165 -4.12 -2.47 -7.75
CA ASP A 165 -5.51 -2.13 -8.09
C ASP A 165 -6.30 -1.71 -6.85
N LEU A 166 -6.10 -2.40 -5.72
CA LEU A 166 -6.58 -1.95 -4.40
C LEU A 166 -6.12 -0.52 -4.11
N CYS A 167 -4.83 -0.24 -4.34
CA CYS A 167 -4.25 1.07 -4.06
C CYS A 167 -4.88 2.19 -4.90
N LYS A 168 -5.12 1.95 -6.19
CA LYS A 168 -5.80 2.90 -7.08
C LYS A 168 -7.24 3.16 -6.63
N ASP A 169 -8.00 2.11 -6.36
CA ASP A 169 -9.41 2.24 -5.96
C ASP A 169 -9.55 2.88 -4.59
N PHE A 170 -8.71 2.49 -3.62
CA PHE A 170 -8.66 3.11 -2.31
C PHE A 170 -8.32 4.61 -2.42
N SER A 171 -7.28 4.98 -3.18
CA SER A 171 -6.92 6.38 -3.32
C SER A 171 -8.01 7.20 -3.99
N SER A 172 -8.73 6.61 -4.95
CA SER A 172 -9.86 7.26 -5.62
C SER A 172 -11.06 7.46 -4.68
N TYR A 173 -11.38 6.45 -3.87
CA TYR A 173 -12.40 6.55 -2.83
C TYR A 173 -12.03 7.59 -1.77
N TYR A 174 -10.82 7.52 -1.21
CA TYR A 174 -10.36 8.43 -0.17
C TYR A 174 -10.32 9.89 -0.63
N GLY A 175 -9.98 10.15 -1.90
CA GLY A 175 -9.98 11.50 -2.46
C GLY A 175 -11.37 12.12 -2.59
N ARG A 176 -12.44 11.31 -2.62
CA ARG A 176 -13.83 11.76 -2.78
C ARG A 176 -14.63 11.69 -1.48
N THR A 177 -14.28 10.78 -0.58
CA THR A 177 -15.03 10.51 0.64
C THR A 177 -14.36 11.14 1.84
N HIS A 178 -15.08 12.03 2.52
CA HIS A 178 -14.62 12.62 3.76
C HIS A 178 -14.86 11.64 4.93
N VAL A 179 -13.82 10.89 5.29
CA VAL A 179 -13.91 9.86 6.35
C VAL A 179 -14.08 10.51 7.72
N LEU A 180 -13.14 11.36 8.12
CA LEU A 180 -13.19 12.10 9.39
C LEU A 180 -13.84 13.45 9.16
N GLY A 181 -15.17 13.47 9.25
CA GLY A 181 -16.11 14.60 9.07
C GLY A 181 -15.91 15.82 9.96
N GLU A 182 -16.87 16.74 9.93
CA GLU A 182 -17.04 17.62 11.08
C GLU A 182 -17.51 16.79 12.29
N PRO A 183 -17.13 17.15 13.53
CA PRO A 183 -17.47 16.39 14.74
C PRO A 183 -18.95 16.59 15.15
N ARG A 184 -19.88 16.19 14.27
CA ARG A 184 -21.32 16.29 14.49
C ARG A 184 -21.88 14.90 14.86
N PRO A 185 -22.62 14.76 15.97
CA PRO A 185 -23.08 13.45 16.46
C PRO A 185 -23.81 12.57 15.44
N HIS A 186 -24.62 13.17 14.57
CA HIS A 186 -25.37 12.44 13.53
C HIS A 186 -24.48 11.87 12.40
N LEU A 187 -23.23 12.31 12.27
CA LEU A 187 -22.28 11.82 11.27
C LEU A 187 -21.42 10.65 11.79
N PHE A 188 -21.35 10.47 13.10
CA PHE A 188 -20.50 9.44 13.72
C PHE A 188 -20.83 8.01 13.26
N PRO A 189 -22.09 7.58 13.14
CA PRO A 189 -22.40 6.22 12.70
C PRO A 189 -21.80 5.86 11.33
N SER A 190 -21.91 6.77 10.34
CA SER A 190 -21.34 6.56 9.01
C SER A 190 -19.80 6.63 9.04
N MET A 191 -19.24 7.54 9.83
CA MET A 191 -17.78 7.62 10.05
C MET A 191 -17.24 6.31 10.62
N PHE A 192 -17.89 5.72 11.63
CA PHE A 192 -17.45 4.46 12.25
C PHE A 192 -17.47 3.29 11.25
N ALA A 193 -18.55 3.16 10.46
CA ALA A 193 -18.64 2.14 9.43
C ALA A 193 -17.49 2.27 8.41
N ARG A 194 -17.18 3.50 7.98
CA ARG A 194 -16.06 3.78 7.07
C ARG A 194 -14.70 3.51 7.71
N LEU A 195 -14.51 3.85 8.99
CA LEU A 195 -13.28 3.54 9.72
C LEU A 195 -13.03 2.04 9.79
N TYR A 196 -14.07 1.23 10.05
CA TYR A 196 -13.93 -0.24 10.02
C TYR A 196 -13.60 -0.78 8.63
N LEU A 197 -14.25 -0.28 7.58
CA LEU A 197 -13.88 -0.63 6.19
C LEU A 197 -12.41 -0.31 5.93
N LEU A 198 -11.94 0.89 6.33
CA LEU A 198 -10.56 1.30 6.11
C LEU A 198 -9.56 0.54 6.99
N LYS A 199 -9.94 0.08 8.19
CA LYS A 199 -9.11 -0.83 9.01
C LYS A 199 -8.93 -2.16 8.29
N ALA A 200 -9.99 -2.72 7.71
CA ALA A 200 -9.90 -3.95 6.92
C ALA A 200 -9.01 -3.76 5.69
N ILE A 201 -9.14 -2.64 4.97
CA ILE A 201 -8.28 -2.30 3.83
C ILE A 201 -6.82 -2.17 4.26
N GLN A 202 -6.54 -1.45 5.35
CA GLN A 202 -5.18 -1.33 5.90
C GLN A 202 -4.58 -2.70 6.24
N GLN A 203 -5.37 -3.60 6.82
CA GLN A 203 -4.93 -4.95 7.10
C GLN A 203 -4.58 -5.72 5.83
N VAL A 204 -5.37 -5.59 4.76
CA VAL A 204 -5.06 -6.21 3.45
C VAL A 204 -3.77 -5.64 2.86
N PHE A 205 -3.58 -4.31 2.91
CA PHE A 205 -2.31 -3.69 2.51
C PHE A 205 -1.13 -4.30 3.26
N HIS A 206 -1.20 -4.33 4.60
CA HIS A 206 -0.13 -4.82 5.45
C HIS A 206 0.15 -6.31 5.18
N ASN A 207 -0.89 -7.14 5.02
CA ASN A 207 -0.70 -8.56 4.76
C ASN A 207 -0.09 -8.81 3.37
N CYS A 208 -0.53 -8.09 2.33
CA CYS A 208 0.09 -8.16 1.00
C CYS A 208 1.57 -7.78 1.04
N LEU A 209 1.91 -6.67 1.72
CA LEU A 209 3.28 -6.20 1.84
C LEU A 209 4.15 -7.15 2.68
N ALA A 210 3.61 -7.68 3.78
CA ALA A 210 4.30 -8.65 4.63
C ALA A 210 4.66 -9.94 3.87
N LEU A 211 3.75 -10.45 3.03
CA LEU A 211 4.02 -11.60 2.16
C LEU A 211 5.13 -11.33 1.13
N MET A 212 5.41 -10.07 0.82
CA MET A 212 6.49 -9.63 -0.07
C MET A 212 7.74 -9.16 0.68
N ASP A 213 7.77 -9.33 2.02
CA ASP A 213 8.84 -8.84 2.89
C ASP A 213 9.07 -7.31 2.72
N ILE A 214 7.98 -6.56 2.66
CA ILE A 214 7.98 -5.11 2.58
C ILE A 214 7.30 -4.56 3.83
N GLN A 215 7.96 -3.62 4.51
CA GLN A 215 7.38 -2.93 5.65
C GLN A 215 6.47 -1.79 5.15
N PRO A 216 5.21 -1.73 5.60
CA PRO A 216 4.34 -0.61 5.27
C PRO A 216 4.89 0.67 5.87
N LEU A 217 4.80 1.75 5.10
CA LEU A 217 5.24 3.05 5.58
C LEU A 217 4.19 3.64 6.53
N THR A 218 4.57 3.93 7.76
CA THR A 218 3.67 4.48 8.79
C THR A 218 3.58 6.01 8.74
N GLN A 219 4.60 6.66 8.17
CA GLN A 219 4.64 8.10 7.97
C GLN A 219 5.47 8.44 6.73
N MET A 220 4.97 9.38 5.92
CA MET A 220 5.76 10.05 4.87
C MET A 220 6.01 11.47 5.32
#